data_AF-A0A6G0UK20-F1
#
_entry.id   AF-A0A6G0UK20-F1
#
_cell.length_a   1.000
_cell.length_b   1.000
_cell.length_c   1.000
_cell.angle_alpha   90.00
_cell.angle_beta   90.00
_cell.angle_gamma   90.00
#
_symmetry.space_group_name_H-M   'P 1'
#
loop_
_entity.id
_entity.type
_entity.pdbx_description
1 polymer ?
#
loop_
_entity_poly.entity_id
_entity_poly.type
_entity_poly.pdbx_seq_one_letter_code
_entity_poly.pdbx_strand_id
1 'polypeptide(L)'
;MSNRPVDPTNLLGNIERIFSTLNNTLEKDVRDHLKNVYSTLTISLIAAMVGAGANHVLGLYSWSFLLAIAQFALLFVMTTTPSTRENENKRLAYLLGFSFLVGCNTGPLVEIIGAKDPSVVLNAYLITLIVFGSFSLSALYAESTKFLHLGGILTSALFCLLITSFFARSHFMYSVIIWGGLGINCAFILYDTQLIAERKRRGDSDYIWHTVILFLDFVNVFRYILLILKDRKEMLIQAIIWVDKARFWIPTSLLSASMVPFASVSLSLGAFSWIVPRNLWRFLDNKLYSAYMRLTLFVFESVSDVEVYLYGDIDELKSRKESVIVISNHQSNVDWAVINMLAARQSPDGFEYGLRFVVKSAIHFVPLFGWYIFQHGYIYVRRFGAFVPDPLLRQFEYLKNIGEPFWLHIFPEGTRFNKEKPLIIENSKIHAEEKGLKVPEFTLLPRTGAFSLALEELKPVLDGVYDVTIGYGQTRLQDRMGLAPNMFEFVSGSHHGKQVHIHVKRFSVSEIPSEKEDVKKWLNDRFVEKDGLMKDFYSSGSFPEIYEKKSQKVPFLRTAIPFCGFVTLLALPIFSEKARKVYLWTMASSPFLILWLHLRKCV
;
A
#
# COMPACT_ATOMS: atom_id res chain seq x y z
N MET A 1 -49.96 25.92 -9.53
CA MET A 1 -49.83 24.71 -10.38
C MET A 1 -50.74 23.64 -9.80
N SER A 2 -51.58 23.00 -10.63
CA SER A 2 -52.67 22.14 -10.13
C SER A 2 -52.17 20.86 -9.46
N ASN A 3 -52.34 20.76 -8.15
CA ASN A 3 -52.20 19.54 -7.36
C ASN A 3 -53.34 18.54 -7.71
N ARG A 4 -53.29 17.88 -8.86
CA ARG A 4 -54.06 16.65 -9.05
C ARG A 4 -53.27 15.47 -8.47
N PRO A 5 -53.90 14.58 -7.68
CA PRO A 5 -53.22 13.43 -7.08
C PRO A 5 -52.60 12.53 -8.17
N VAL A 6 -51.50 11.85 -7.82
CA VAL A 6 -50.87 10.85 -8.70
C VAL A 6 -51.86 9.73 -8.93
N ASP A 7 -52.22 9.47 -10.19
CA ASP A 7 -53.01 8.30 -10.57
C ASP A 7 -52.05 7.13 -10.83
N PRO A 8 -51.98 6.11 -9.96
CA PRO A 8 -51.06 4.99 -10.11
C PRO A 8 -51.35 4.13 -11.35
N THR A 9 -52.52 4.27 -11.99
CA THR A 9 -52.90 3.47 -13.17
C THR A 9 -52.40 4.08 -14.50
N ASN A 10 -52.05 5.37 -14.52
CA ASN A 10 -51.57 6.07 -15.72
C ASN A 10 -50.04 6.25 -15.73
N LEU A 11 -49.32 5.15 -15.96
CA LEU A 11 -47.85 5.14 -15.96
C LEU A 11 -47.24 6.14 -16.96
N LEU A 12 -47.76 6.17 -18.20
CA LEU A 12 -47.24 7.05 -19.26
C LEU A 12 -47.46 8.54 -18.93
N GLY A 13 -48.66 8.91 -18.45
CA GLY A 13 -48.94 10.28 -18.02
C GLY A 13 -48.10 10.72 -16.82
N ASN A 14 -47.79 9.79 -15.90
CA ASN A 14 -46.88 10.07 -14.79
C ASN A 14 -45.43 10.28 -15.27
N ILE A 15 -44.96 9.48 -16.23
CA ILE A 15 -43.63 9.64 -16.84
C ILE A 15 -43.53 10.98 -17.57
N GLU A 16 -44.53 11.34 -18.39
CA GLU A 16 -44.58 12.62 -19.10
C GLU A 16 -44.56 13.80 -18.12
N ARG A 17 -45.33 13.71 -17.03
CA ARG A 17 -45.33 14.74 -15.97
C ARG A 17 -43.95 14.87 -15.33
N ILE A 18 -43.23 13.77 -15.09
CA ILE A 18 -41.88 13.81 -14.53
C ILE A 18 -40.93 14.58 -15.45
N PHE A 19 -40.92 14.29 -16.75
CA PHE A 19 -40.04 14.99 -17.68
C PHE A 19 -40.46 16.44 -17.92
N SER A 20 -41.76 16.74 -17.94
CA SER A 20 -42.25 18.13 -18.07
C SER A 20 -41.87 19.01 -16.88
N THR A 21 -41.84 18.44 -15.66
CA THR A 21 -41.46 19.19 -14.46
C THR A 21 -39.96 19.50 -14.44
N LEU A 22 -39.12 18.52 -14.82
CA LEU A 22 -37.69 18.76 -15.01
C LEU A 22 -37.42 19.81 -16.08
N ASN A 23 -38.20 19.80 -17.17
CA ASN A 23 -38.08 20.79 -18.24
C ASN A 23 -38.35 22.23 -17.77
N ASN A 24 -39.17 22.40 -16.74
CA ASN A 24 -39.48 23.69 -16.13
C ASN A 24 -38.51 24.07 -14.99
N THR A 25 -37.84 23.08 -14.39
CA THR A 25 -36.97 23.28 -13.21
C THR A 25 -35.52 23.52 -13.60
N LEU A 26 -35.03 22.90 -14.67
CA LEU A 26 -33.64 22.99 -15.11
C LEU A 26 -33.47 23.93 -16.30
N GLU A 27 -32.41 24.74 -16.25
CA GLU A 27 -31.98 25.58 -17.36
C GLU A 27 -31.70 24.74 -18.61
N LYS A 28 -31.92 25.32 -19.81
CA LYS A 28 -31.79 24.58 -21.07
C LYS A 28 -30.38 24.04 -21.27
N ASP A 29 -29.37 24.85 -20.98
CA ASP A 29 -27.96 24.51 -21.09
C ASP A 29 -27.53 23.39 -20.12
N VAL A 30 -28.04 23.40 -18.89
CA VAL A 30 -27.83 22.34 -17.89
C VAL A 30 -28.47 21.04 -18.35
N ARG A 31 -29.69 21.11 -18.87
CA ARG A 31 -30.42 19.94 -19.40
C ARG A 31 -29.76 19.34 -20.64
N ASP A 32 -29.31 20.17 -21.59
CA ASP A 32 -28.59 19.70 -22.78
C ASP A 32 -27.26 19.03 -22.39
N HIS A 33 -26.57 19.60 -21.39
CA HIS A 33 -25.35 18.99 -20.83
C HIS A 33 -25.63 17.65 -20.15
N LEU A 34 -26.64 17.58 -19.29
CA LEU A 34 -27.05 16.33 -18.64
C LEU A 34 -27.47 15.28 -19.68
N LYS A 35 -28.18 15.67 -20.74
CA LYS A 35 -28.54 14.77 -21.84
C LYS A 35 -27.28 14.13 -22.45
N ASN A 36 -26.24 14.91 -22.71
CA ASN A 36 -24.95 14.39 -23.20
C ASN A 36 -24.33 13.44 -22.18
N VAL A 37 -24.27 13.81 -20.90
CA VAL A 37 -23.71 12.98 -19.83
C VAL A 37 -24.43 11.62 -19.74
N TYR A 38 -25.76 11.59 -19.64
CA TYR A 38 -26.52 10.33 -19.52
C TYR A 38 -26.53 9.50 -20.82
N SER A 39 -26.45 10.14 -21.99
CA SER A 39 -26.32 9.44 -23.26
C SER A 39 -24.96 8.75 -23.37
N THR A 40 -23.88 9.47 -23.04
CA THR A 40 -22.53 8.90 -23.02
C THR A 40 -22.38 7.84 -21.93
N LEU A 41 -23.02 8.01 -20.76
CA LEU A 41 -23.09 6.99 -19.71
C LEU A 41 -23.68 5.68 -20.24
N THR A 42 -24.77 5.75 -21.01
CA THR A 42 -25.39 4.55 -21.60
C THR A 42 -24.42 3.81 -22.52
N ILE A 43 -23.68 4.53 -23.37
CA ILE A 43 -22.66 3.94 -24.26
C ILE A 43 -21.51 3.34 -23.44
N SER A 44 -21.06 4.02 -22.38
CA SER A 44 -20.06 3.51 -21.45
C SER A 44 -20.50 2.22 -20.74
N LEU A 45 -21.76 2.12 -20.33
CA LEU A 45 -22.31 0.89 -19.72
C LEU A 45 -22.35 -0.27 -20.73
N ILE A 46 -22.68 0.00 -21.99
CA ILE A 46 -22.59 -1.01 -23.06
C ILE A 46 -21.13 -1.46 -23.25
N ALA A 47 -20.18 -0.53 -23.30
CA ALA A 47 -18.76 -0.86 -23.41
C ALA A 47 -18.28 -1.73 -22.22
N ALA A 48 -18.73 -1.42 -21.00
CA ALA A 48 -18.43 -2.22 -19.81
C ALA A 48 -19.06 -3.62 -19.88
N MET A 49 -20.29 -3.75 -20.38
CA MET A 49 -20.93 -5.04 -20.61
C MET A 49 -20.13 -5.89 -21.61
N VAL A 50 -19.69 -5.29 -22.72
CA VAL A 50 -18.82 -5.97 -23.71
C VAL A 50 -17.49 -6.39 -23.07
N GLY A 51 -16.91 -5.56 -22.21
CA GLY A 51 -15.70 -5.90 -21.45
C GLY A 51 -15.89 -7.08 -20.50
N ALA A 52 -17.00 -7.12 -19.76
CA ALA A 52 -17.32 -8.26 -18.89
C ALA A 52 -17.47 -9.56 -19.68
N GLY A 53 -18.14 -9.51 -20.85
CA GLY A 53 -18.25 -10.65 -21.77
C GLY A 53 -16.90 -11.08 -22.37
N ALA A 54 -16.06 -10.12 -22.78
CA ALA A 54 -14.73 -10.39 -23.30
C ALA A 54 -13.83 -11.08 -22.27
N ASN A 55 -13.91 -10.69 -20.98
CA ASN A 55 -13.18 -11.36 -19.91
C ASN A 55 -13.55 -12.85 -19.81
N HIS A 56 -14.83 -13.19 -19.91
CA HIS A 56 -15.30 -14.58 -19.88
C HIS A 56 -14.80 -15.38 -21.09
N VAL A 57 -14.94 -14.84 -22.31
CA VAL A 57 -14.55 -15.54 -23.55
C VAL A 57 -13.03 -15.70 -23.68
N LEU A 58 -12.27 -14.66 -23.33
CA LEU A 58 -10.81 -14.62 -23.52
C LEU A 58 -10.02 -15.08 -22.29
N GLY A 59 -10.68 -15.41 -21.17
CA GLY A 59 -10.02 -15.85 -19.95
C GLY A 59 -9.08 -14.79 -19.36
N LEU A 60 -9.49 -13.52 -19.33
CA LEU A 60 -8.62 -12.41 -18.93
C LEU A 60 -8.40 -12.30 -17.40
N TYR A 61 -8.94 -13.23 -16.61
CA TYR A 61 -8.83 -13.23 -15.14
C TYR A 61 -7.38 -13.17 -14.65
N SER A 62 -6.46 -13.89 -15.30
CA SER A 62 -5.03 -13.89 -14.98
C SER A 62 -4.35 -12.54 -15.20
N TRP A 63 -4.96 -11.68 -16.03
CA TRP A 63 -4.42 -10.37 -16.43
C TRP A 63 -5.05 -9.22 -15.64
N SER A 64 -5.92 -9.48 -14.66
CA SER A 64 -6.65 -8.46 -13.89
C SER A 64 -5.75 -7.34 -13.35
N PHE A 65 -4.54 -7.66 -12.89
CA PHE A 65 -3.58 -6.64 -12.41
C PHE A 65 -3.13 -5.69 -13.53
N LEU A 66 -2.79 -6.21 -14.71
CA LEU A 66 -2.37 -5.40 -15.85
C LEU A 66 -3.53 -4.61 -16.44
N LEU A 67 -4.74 -5.19 -16.45
CA LEU A 67 -5.96 -4.48 -16.84
C LEU A 67 -6.29 -3.33 -15.88
N ALA A 68 -6.07 -3.50 -14.57
CA ALA A 68 -6.19 -2.42 -13.59
C ALA A 68 -5.18 -1.30 -13.84
N ILE A 69 -3.91 -1.63 -14.15
CA ILE A 69 -2.90 -0.61 -14.53
C ILE A 69 -3.34 0.14 -15.80
N ALA A 70 -3.80 -0.57 -16.82
CA ALA A 70 -4.29 0.04 -18.06
C ALA A 70 -5.51 0.93 -17.82
N GLN A 71 -6.42 0.53 -16.93
CA GLN A 71 -7.57 1.33 -16.50
C GLN A 71 -7.11 2.65 -15.86
N PHE A 72 -6.15 2.61 -14.94
CA PHE A 72 -5.57 3.82 -14.34
C PHE A 72 -4.84 4.68 -15.36
N ALA A 73 -4.13 4.06 -16.32
CA ALA A 73 -3.44 4.78 -17.38
C ALA A 73 -4.41 5.55 -18.30
N LEU A 74 -5.56 4.97 -18.65
CA LEU A 74 -6.58 5.66 -19.45
C LEU A 74 -7.23 6.83 -18.72
N LEU A 75 -7.57 6.66 -17.42
CA LEU A 75 -8.02 7.78 -16.60
C LEU A 75 -6.95 8.87 -16.53
N PHE A 76 -5.70 8.48 -16.32
CA PHE A 76 -4.58 9.40 -16.25
C PHE A 76 -4.44 10.22 -17.54
N VAL A 77 -4.33 9.56 -18.69
CA VAL A 77 -4.23 10.23 -20.00
C VAL A 77 -5.43 11.13 -20.27
N MET A 78 -6.63 10.73 -19.86
CA MET A 78 -7.84 11.55 -19.98
C MET A 78 -7.78 12.82 -19.12
N THR A 79 -7.18 12.76 -17.92
CA THR A 79 -6.99 13.94 -17.06
C THR A 79 -5.92 14.90 -17.57
N THR A 80 -4.91 14.41 -18.28
CA THR A 80 -3.86 15.26 -18.89
C THR A 80 -4.27 15.81 -20.25
N THR A 81 -5.31 15.26 -20.87
CA THR A 81 -5.83 15.71 -22.16
C THR A 81 -6.90 16.79 -21.93
N PRO A 82 -6.65 18.06 -22.31
CA PRO A 82 -7.59 19.15 -22.07
C PRO A 82 -8.97 18.92 -22.71
N SER A 83 -10.03 19.36 -22.04
CA SER A 83 -11.40 19.33 -22.55
C SER A 83 -11.63 20.40 -23.62
N THR A 84 -11.13 20.13 -24.84
CA THR A 84 -11.34 20.96 -26.03
C THR A 84 -12.08 20.16 -27.11
N ARG A 85 -12.73 20.86 -28.04
CA ARG A 85 -13.45 20.24 -29.17
C ARG A 85 -12.56 19.34 -30.02
N GLU A 86 -11.28 19.68 -30.17
CA GLU A 86 -10.30 18.88 -30.91
C GLU A 86 -9.95 17.56 -30.21
N ASN A 87 -9.94 17.58 -28.87
CA ASN A 87 -9.60 16.41 -28.07
C ASN A 87 -10.82 15.54 -27.74
N GLU A 88 -12.03 15.98 -28.07
CA GLU A 88 -13.28 15.31 -27.70
C GLU A 88 -13.31 13.84 -28.13
N ASN A 89 -13.00 13.55 -29.39
CA ASN A 89 -12.96 12.18 -29.91
C ASN A 89 -11.90 11.30 -29.20
N LYS A 90 -10.74 11.88 -28.90
CA LYS A 90 -9.67 11.17 -28.18
C LYS A 90 -10.13 10.83 -26.76
N ARG A 91 -10.75 11.81 -26.07
CA ARG A 91 -11.25 11.63 -24.70
C ARG A 91 -12.42 10.66 -24.64
N LEU A 92 -13.31 10.66 -25.64
CA LEU A 92 -14.35 9.64 -25.79
C LEU A 92 -13.74 8.23 -25.99
N ALA A 93 -12.72 8.09 -26.83
CA ALA A 93 -12.02 6.81 -27.00
C ALA A 93 -11.38 6.34 -25.69
N TYR A 94 -10.76 7.25 -24.92
CA TYR A 94 -10.22 6.92 -23.60
C TYR A 94 -11.32 6.49 -22.62
N LEU A 95 -12.47 7.16 -22.62
CA LEU A 95 -13.63 6.81 -21.79
C LEU A 95 -14.18 5.42 -22.15
N LEU A 96 -14.33 5.09 -23.43
CA LEU A 96 -14.84 3.79 -23.86
C LEU A 96 -13.85 2.67 -23.53
N GLY A 97 -12.55 2.89 -23.77
CA GLY A 97 -11.51 1.96 -23.36
C GLY A 97 -11.48 1.75 -21.84
N PHE A 98 -11.59 2.84 -21.07
CA PHE A 98 -11.70 2.78 -19.62
C PHE A 98 -12.92 1.99 -19.17
N SER A 99 -14.09 2.25 -19.75
CA SER A 99 -15.35 1.58 -19.41
C SER A 99 -15.29 0.09 -19.73
N PHE A 100 -14.72 -0.28 -20.87
CA PHE A 100 -14.45 -1.67 -21.24
C PHE A 100 -13.53 -2.37 -20.23
N LEU A 101 -12.42 -1.75 -19.83
CA LEU A 101 -11.51 -2.32 -18.84
C LEU A 101 -12.15 -2.46 -17.45
N VAL A 102 -12.99 -1.50 -17.04
CA VAL A 102 -13.80 -1.62 -15.81
C VAL A 102 -14.76 -2.81 -15.91
N GLY A 103 -15.34 -3.03 -17.09
CA GLY A 103 -16.10 -4.23 -17.44
C GLY A 103 -15.31 -5.51 -17.25
N CYS A 104 -14.12 -5.61 -17.86
CA CYS A 104 -13.24 -6.76 -17.71
C CYS A 104 -12.90 -7.05 -16.25
N ASN A 105 -12.55 -6.02 -15.47
CA ASN A 105 -12.23 -6.16 -14.04
C ASN A 105 -13.44 -6.56 -13.18
N THR A 106 -14.66 -6.24 -13.63
CA THR A 106 -15.91 -6.67 -12.97
C THR A 106 -16.32 -8.08 -13.42
N GLY A 107 -15.85 -8.53 -14.57
CA GLY A 107 -16.15 -9.83 -15.20
C GLY A 107 -16.02 -11.03 -14.25
N PRO A 108 -14.89 -11.21 -13.53
CA PRO A 108 -14.74 -12.33 -12.60
C PRO A 108 -15.81 -12.38 -11.51
N LEU A 109 -16.27 -11.23 -11.01
CA LEU A 109 -17.35 -11.15 -10.03
C LEU A 109 -18.69 -11.58 -10.66
N VAL A 110 -18.99 -11.09 -11.87
CA VAL A 110 -20.20 -11.46 -12.62
C VAL A 110 -20.21 -12.96 -12.92
N GLU A 111 -19.09 -13.51 -13.36
CA GLU A 111 -18.96 -14.93 -13.70
C GLU A 111 -19.15 -15.83 -12.48
N ILE A 112 -18.51 -15.51 -11.35
CA ILE A 112 -18.62 -16.31 -10.12
C ILE A 112 -20.05 -16.32 -9.57
N ILE A 113 -20.79 -15.23 -9.74
CA ILE A 113 -22.17 -15.10 -9.24
C ILE A 113 -23.16 -15.70 -10.24
N GLY A 114 -23.00 -15.38 -11.53
CA GLY A 114 -23.83 -15.86 -12.61
C GLY A 114 -23.66 -17.33 -12.96
N ALA A 115 -22.53 -17.96 -12.61
CA ALA A 115 -22.31 -19.40 -12.86
C ALA A 115 -23.32 -20.31 -12.13
N LYS A 116 -23.88 -19.85 -11.01
CA LYS A 116 -24.94 -20.58 -10.29
C LYS A 116 -26.33 -20.24 -10.79
N ASP A 117 -26.60 -18.94 -10.93
CA ASP A 117 -27.88 -18.43 -11.41
C ASP A 117 -27.65 -17.14 -12.23
N PRO A 118 -27.71 -17.22 -13.57
CA PRO A 118 -27.57 -16.05 -14.44
C PRO A 118 -28.63 -14.96 -14.20
N SER A 119 -29.80 -15.32 -13.65
CA SER A 119 -30.88 -14.36 -13.40
C SER A 119 -30.51 -13.34 -12.32
N VAL A 120 -29.63 -13.69 -11.39
CA VAL A 120 -29.13 -12.80 -10.33
C VAL A 120 -28.39 -11.61 -10.93
N VAL A 121 -27.60 -11.83 -11.99
CA VAL A 121 -26.85 -10.75 -12.66
C VAL A 121 -27.81 -9.75 -13.31
N LEU A 122 -28.83 -10.26 -14.01
CA LEU A 122 -29.86 -9.43 -14.63
C LEU A 122 -30.67 -8.66 -13.58
N ASN A 123 -31.08 -9.33 -12.50
CA ASN A 123 -31.80 -8.70 -11.40
C ASN A 123 -30.96 -7.59 -10.74
N ALA A 124 -29.66 -7.83 -10.51
CA ALA A 124 -28.77 -6.82 -9.96
C ALA A 124 -28.68 -5.59 -10.87
N TYR A 125 -28.57 -5.80 -12.19
CA TYR A 125 -28.54 -4.71 -13.16
C TYR A 125 -29.86 -3.90 -13.17
N LEU A 126 -31.00 -4.58 -13.19
CA LEU A 126 -32.32 -3.93 -13.17
C LEU A 126 -32.56 -3.13 -11.87
N ILE A 127 -32.20 -3.70 -10.71
CA ILE A 127 -32.29 -2.98 -9.42
C ILE A 127 -31.35 -1.77 -9.43
N THR A 128 -30.13 -1.91 -9.98
CA THR A 128 -29.19 -0.79 -10.11
C THR A 128 -29.78 0.33 -10.96
N LEU A 129 -30.40 0.02 -12.10
CA LEU A 129 -31.07 1.01 -12.95
C LEU A 129 -32.16 1.77 -12.19
N ILE A 130 -32.99 1.05 -11.42
CA ILE A 130 -34.07 1.65 -10.62
C ILE A 130 -33.50 2.54 -9.53
N VAL A 131 -32.51 2.05 -8.77
CA VAL A 131 -31.84 2.80 -7.70
C VAL A 131 -31.19 4.05 -8.27
N PHE A 132 -30.33 3.90 -9.27
CA PHE A 132 -29.60 5.00 -9.89
C PHE A 132 -30.54 6.05 -10.47
N GLY A 133 -31.54 5.63 -11.25
CA GLY A 133 -32.56 6.54 -11.80
C GLY A 133 -33.34 7.29 -10.72
N SER A 134 -33.73 6.60 -9.64
CA SER A 134 -34.49 7.21 -8.53
C SER A 134 -33.66 8.26 -7.79
N PHE A 135 -32.41 7.96 -7.44
CA PHE A 135 -31.53 8.91 -6.75
C PHE A 135 -31.12 10.07 -7.66
N SER A 136 -30.81 9.82 -8.94
CA SER A 136 -30.53 10.88 -9.91
C SER A 136 -31.73 11.82 -10.09
N LEU A 137 -32.95 11.29 -10.24
CA LEU A 137 -34.16 12.12 -10.30
C LEU A 137 -34.34 12.90 -9.00
N SER A 138 -34.22 12.26 -7.83
CA SER A 138 -34.32 12.94 -6.53
C SER A 138 -33.33 14.11 -6.40
N ALA A 139 -32.12 13.98 -6.95
CA ALA A 139 -31.14 15.05 -6.99
C ALA A 139 -31.56 16.23 -7.89
N LEU A 140 -32.12 15.94 -9.07
CA LEU A 140 -32.57 16.95 -10.02
C LEU A 140 -33.86 17.68 -9.60
N TYR A 141 -34.71 17.02 -8.81
CA TYR A 141 -35.94 17.62 -8.25
C TYR A 141 -35.71 18.42 -6.97
N ALA A 142 -34.65 18.12 -6.23
CA ALA A 142 -34.30 18.85 -5.04
C ALA A 142 -33.83 20.28 -5.38
N GLU A 143 -33.98 21.18 -4.41
CA GLU A 143 -33.42 22.53 -4.50
C GLU A 143 -31.94 22.48 -4.87
N SER A 144 -31.52 23.47 -5.67
CA SER A 144 -30.13 23.56 -6.11
C SER A 144 -29.22 23.58 -4.89
N THR A 145 -28.11 22.85 -4.96
CA THR A 145 -27.09 22.72 -3.90
C THR A 145 -27.47 21.91 -2.66
N LYS A 146 -28.71 21.43 -2.53
CA LYS A 146 -29.20 20.70 -1.35
C LYS A 146 -28.28 19.57 -0.89
N PHE A 147 -27.70 18.80 -1.80
CA PHE A 147 -26.85 17.66 -1.50
C PHE A 147 -25.34 17.97 -1.58
N LEU A 148 -24.93 19.16 -2.02
CA LEU A 148 -23.50 19.49 -2.22
C LEU A 148 -22.70 19.55 -0.91
N HIS A 149 -23.35 19.82 0.22
CA HIS A 149 -22.70 19.77 1.53
C HIS A 149 -22.31 18.33 1.94
N LEU A 150 -22.90 17.30 1.31
CA LEU A 150 -22.61 15.90 1.62
C LEU A 150 -21.22 15.47 1.15
N GLY A 151 -20.56 16.16 0.21
CA GLY A 151 -19.30 15.70 -0.38
C GLY A 151 -18.23 15.37 0.67
N GLY A 152 -18.03 16.25 1.66
CA GLY A 152 -17.08 16.00 2.75
C GLY A 152 -17.50 14.84 3.67
N ILE A 153 -18.79 14.70 3.94
CA ILE A 153 -19.34 13.64 4.78
C ILE A 153 -19.19 12.28 4.09
N LEU A 154 -19.57 12.19 2.80
CA LEU A 154 -19.53 10.96 2.02
C LEU A 154 -18.11 10.46 1.79
N THR A 155 -17.19 11.37 1.46
CA THR A 155 -15.77 11.03 1.30
C THR A 155 -15.15 10.56 2.62
N SER A 156 -15.50 11.22 3.74
CA SER A 156 -15.06 10.78 5.07
C SER A 156 -15.65 9.43 5.46
N ALA A 157 -16.94 9.20 5.21
CA ALA A 157 -17.60 7.94 5.49
C ALA A 157 -17.02 6.79 4.64
N LEU A 158 -16.71 7.04 3.37
CA LEU A 158 -16.04 6.08 2.49
C LEU A 158 -14.63 5.77 3.00
N PHE A 159 -13.89 6.78 3.46
CA PHE A 159 -12.60 6.58 4.10
C PHE A 159 -12.72 5.74 5.39
N CYS A 160 -13.71 6.02 6.24
CA CYS A 160 -13.98 5.20 7.43
C CYS A 160 -14.33 3.74 7.08
N LEU A 161 -15.08 3.49 6.00
CA LEU A 161 -15.34 2.13 5.52
C LEU A 161 -14.07 1.46 5.00
N LEU A 162 -13.20 2.21 4.30
CA LEU A 162 -11.89 1.73 3.89
C LEU A 162 -11.04 1.33 5.11
N ILE A 163 -10.98 2.18 6.15
CA ILE A 163 -10.32 1.85 7.43
C ILE A 163 -10.91 0.58 8.03
N THR A 164 -12.24 0.51 8.12
CA THR A 164 -12.97 -0.62 8.69
C THR A 164 -12.64 -1.91 7.95
N SER A 165 -12.43 -1.86 6.63
CA SER A 165 -12.06 -3.02 5.82
C SER A 165 -10.73 -3.66 6.21
N PHE A 166 -9.77 -2.90 6.74
CA PHE A 166 -8.50 -3.44 7.24
C PHE A 166 -8.67 -4.23 8.53
N PHE A 167 -9.63 -3.85 9.36
CA PHE A 167 -9.90 -4.48 10.65
C PHE A 167 -11.09 -5.44 10.61
N ALA A 168 -11.77 -5.56 9.45
CA ALA A 168 -12.92 -6.41 9.27
C ALA A 168 -12.53 -7.88 9.39
N ARG A 169 -12.92 -8.48 10.51
CA ARG A 169 -12.65 -9.89 10.83
C ARG A 169 -13.90 -10.66 11.25
N SER A 170 -15.04 -9.98 11.39
CA SER A 170 -16.31 -10.58 11.79
C SER A 170 -17.37 -10.43 10.69
N HIS A 171 -18.32 -11.37 10.69
CA HIS A 171 -19.50 -11.33 9.83
C HIS A 171 -20.22 -9.97 9.89
N PHE A 172 -20.35 -9.41 11.09
CA PHE A 172 -20.97 -8.11 11.30
C PHE A 172 -20.22 -7.00 10.57
N MET A 173 -18.89 -6.95 10.67
CA MET A 173 -18.09 -5.91 10.00
C MET A 173 -18.18 -6.00 8.47
N TYR A 174 -18.18 -7.21 7.91
CA TYR A 174 -18.40 -7.37 6.47
C TYR A 174 -19.79 -6.93 6.03
N SER A 175 -20.82 -7.20 6.85
CA SER A 175 -22.18 -6.73 6.59
C SER A 175 -22.25 -5.19 6.62
N VAL A 176 -21.58 -4.55 7.58
CA VAL A 176 -21.46 -3.08 7.66
C VAL A 176 -20.76 -2.51 6.43
N ILE A 177 -19.69 -3.15 5.94
CA ILE A 177 -18.97 -2.70 4.75
C ILE A 177 -19.85 -2.77 3.50
N ILE A 178 -20.58 -3.87 3.31
CA ILE A 178 -21.42 -4.07 2.12
C ILE A 178 -22.62 -3.11 2.13
N TRP A 179 -23.40 -3.08 3.23
CA TRP A 179 -24.60 -2.25 3.31
C TRP A 179 -24.28 -0.77 3.48
N GLY A 180 -23.26 -0.44 4.28
CA GLY A 180 -22.76 0.93 4.42
C GLY A 180 -22.16 1.42 3.10
N GLY A 181 -21.42 0.57 2.39
CA GLY A 181 -20.87 0.86 1.07
C GLY A 181 -21.97 1.17 0.05
N LEU A 182 -23.02 0.34 -0.02
CA LEU A 182 -24.18 0.61 -0.86
C LEU A 182 -24.82 1.96 -0.52
N GLY A 183 -25.13 2.20 0.76
CA GLY A 183 -25.79 3.44 1.19
C GLY A 183 -24.99 4.70 0.85
N ILE A 184 -23.67 4.67 1.05
CA ILE A 184 -22.78 5.78 0.69
C ILE A 184 -22.74 6.00 -0.83
N ASN A 185 -22.65 4.93 -1.63
CA ASN A 185 -22.65 5.06 -3.10
C ASN A 185 -24.00 5.57 -3.63
N CYS A 186 -25.13 5.18 -3.02
CA CYS A 186 -26.43 5.79 -3.32
C CYS A 186 -26.46 7.30 -3.02
N ALA A 187 -25.83 7.73 -1.92
CA ALA A 187 -25.73 9.14 -1.59
C ALA A 187 -24.73 9.90 -2.48
N PHE A 188 -23.68 9.26 -2.99
CA PHE A 188 -22.83 9.84 -4.03
C PHE A 188 -23.60 10.14 -5.31
N ILE A 189 -24.51 9.26 -5.74
CA ILE A 189 -25.39 9.54 -6.90
C ILE A 189 -26.18 10.84 -6.71
N LEU A 190 -26.68 11.11 -5.49
CA LEU A 190 -27.35 12.37 -5.18
C LEU A 190 -26.40 13.57 -5.30
N TYR A 191 -25.25 13.46 -4.64
CA TYR A 191 -24.23 14.50 -4.59
C TYR A 191 -23.68 14.82 -5.99
N ASP A 192 -23.24 13.81 -6.73
CA ASP A 192 -22.59 13.97 -8.03
C ASP A 192 -23.57 14.40 -9.11
N THR A 193 -24.81 13.91 -9.11
CA THR A 193 -25.85 14.41 -10.03
C THR A 193 -26.09 15.91 -9.84
N GLN A 194 -26.19 16.39 -8.59
CA GLN A 194 -26.29 17.83 -8.33
C GLN A 194 -25.01 18.60 -8.62
N LEU A 195 -23.84 18.02 -8.32
CA LEU A 195 -22.55 18.64 -8.56
C LEU A 195 -22.31 18.86 -10.05
N ILE A 196 -22.69 17.92 -10.91
CA ILE A 196 -22.58 18.04 -12.37
C ILE A 196 -23.45 19.19 -12.88
N ALA A 197 -24.70 19.28 -12.40
CA ALA A 197 -25.59 20.37 -12.76
C ALA A 197 -25.02 21.74 -12.32
N GLU A 198 -24.49 21.82 -11.10
CA GLU A 198 -23.90 23.04 -10.57
C GLU A 198 -22.56 23.42 -11.24
N ARG A 199 -21.72 22.44 -11.57
CA ARG A 199 -20.50 22.65 -12.35
C ARG A 199 -20.81 23.25 -13.71
N LYS A 200 -21.85 22.75 -14.36
CA LYS A 200 -22.32 23.32 -15.64
C LYS A 200 -22.77 24.76 -15.48
N ARG A 201 -23.54 25.10 -14.43
CA ARG A 201 -23.93 26.49 -14.12
C ARG A 201 -22.72 27.41 -13.90
N ARG A 202 -21.61 26.87 -13.39
CA ARG A 202 -20.33 27.58 -13.19
C ARG A 202 -19.44 27.60 -14.44
N GLY A 203 -19.92 27.10 -15.58
CA GLY A 203 -19.22 27.13 -16.86
C GLY A 203 -18.43 25.86 -17.21
N ASP A 204 -18.36 24.86 -16.33
CA ASP A 204 -17.70 23.59 -16.62
C ASP A 204 -18.58 22.71 -17.53
N SER A 205 -18.17 22.59 -18.79
CA SER A 205 -18.90 21.87 -19.84
C SER A 205 -18.27 20.51 -20.18
N ASP A 206 -17.41 19.95 -19.32
CA ASP A 206 -16.74 18.67 -19.55
C ASP A 206 -17.66 17.47 -19.31
N TYR A 207 -18.59 17.21 -20.24
CA TYR A 207 -19.57 16.12 -20.10
C TYR A 207 -18.91 14.73 -20.05
N ILE A 208 -17.71 14.56 -20.63
CA ILE A 208 -16.97 13.29 -20.63
C ILE A 208 -16.48 12.99 -19.21
N TRP A 209 -15.85 13.95 -18.53
CA TRP A 209 -15.43 13.75 -17.14
C TRP A 209 -16.63 13.57 -16.20
N HIS A 210 -17.71 14.31 -16.41
CA HIS A 210 -18.95 14.12 -15.66
C HIS A 210 -19.56 12.72 -15.88
N THR A 211 -19.40 12.14 -17.07
CA THR A 211 -19.80 10.76 -17.36
C THR A 211 -18.96 9.75 -16.58
N VAL A 212 -17.64 9.96 -16.46
CA VAL A 212 -16.76 9.09 -15.66
C VAL A 212 -17.25 8.98 -14.21
N ILE A 213 -17.64 10.11 -13.61
CA ILE A 213 -18.14 10.17 -12.22
C ILE A 213 -19.38 9.28 -12.07
N LEU A 214 -20.43 9.55 -12.85
CA LEU A 214 -21.69 8.80 -12.79
C LEU A 214 -21.55 7.32 -13.21
N PHE A 215 -20.62 7.02 -14.12
CA PHE A 215 -20.31 5.64 -14.50
C PHE A 215 -19.73 4.84 -13.33
N LEU A 216 -18.80 5.43 -12.59
CA LEU A 216 -18.22 4.81 -11.40
C LEU A 216 -19.27 4.58 -10.31
N ASP A 217 -20.16 5.56 -10.08
CA ASP A 217 -21.27 5.41 -9.14
C ASP A 217 -22.18 4.24 -9.52
N PHE A 218 -22.57 4.15 -10.81
CA PHE A 218 -23.41 3.07 -11.31
C PHE A 218 -22.74 1.71 -11.11
N VAL A 219 -21.49 1.57 -11.55
CA VAL A 219 -20.75 0.30 -11.45
C VAL A 219 -20.54 -0.11 -9.99
N ASN A 220 -20.29 0.83 -9.08
CA ASN A 220 -20.15 0.54 -7.66
C ASN A 220 -21.47 0.05 -7.06
N VAL A 221 -22.59 0.76 -7.29
CA VAL A 221 -23.91 0.32 -6.83
C VAL A 221 -24.26 -1.06 -7.40
N PHE A 222 -23.97 -1.31 -8.69
CA PHE A 222 -24.13 -2.63 -9.30
C PHE A 222 -23.35 -3.72 -8.57
N ARG A 223 -22.06 -3.49 -8.29
CA ARG A 223 -21.22 -4.47 -7.57
C ARG A 223 -21.77 -4.75 -6.16
N TYR A 224 -22.22 -3.74 -5.43
CA TYR A 224 -22.83 -3.94 -4.11
C TYR A 224 -24.14 -4.72 -4.17
N ILE A 225 -25.04 -4.36 -5.09
CA ILE A 225 -26.32 -5.08 -5.27
C ILE A 225 -26.05 -6.52 -5.72
N LEU A 226 -25.15 -6.73 -6.67
CA LEU A 226 -24.77 -8.06 -7.14
C LEU A 226 -24.21 -8.91 -5.99
N LEU A 227 -23.40 -8.32 -5.11
CA LEU A 227 -22.95 -8.98 -3.89
C LEU A 227 -24.11 -9.31 -2.96
N ILE A 228 -25.06 -8.40 -2.73
CA ILE A 228 -26.21 -8.58 -1.81
C ILE A 228 -27.21 -9.64 -2.29
N LEU A 229 -27.43 -9.76 -3.61
CA LEU A 229 -28.41 -10.70 -4.17
C LEU A 229 -27.91 -12.15 -4.21
N LYS A 230 -26.62 -12.40 -4.00
CA LYS A 230 -26.09 -13.75 -3.89
C LYS A 230 -26.67 -14.45 -2.65
N ASP A 231 -26.94 -15.75 -2.74
CA ASP A 231 -27.56 -16.54 -1.64
C ASP A 231 -26.89 -16.28 -0.29
N ARG A 232 -27.67 -15.90 0.75
CA ARG A 232 -27.17 -15.25 1.98
C ARG A 232 -26.04 -16.03 2.68
N LYS A 233 -26.04 -17.37 2.63
CA LYS A 233 -25.00 -18.20 3.26
C LYS A 233 -23.72 -18.31 2.41
N GLU A 234 -23.84 -18.51 1.11
CA GLU A 234 -22.69 -18.63 0.21
C GLU A 234 -22.11 -17.27 -0.20
N MET A 235 -22.95 -16.24 -0.22
CA MET A 235 -22.60 -14.83 -0.37
C MET A 235 -21.61 -14.41 0.68
N LEU A 236 -21.91 -14.69 1.94
CA LEU A 236 -21.04 -14.31 3.03
C LEU A 236 -19.72 -15.07 2.96
N ILE A 237 -19.72 -16.38 2.74
CA ILE A 237 -18.47 -17.14 2.67
C ILE A 237 -17.61 -16.67 1.49
N GLN A 238 -18.18 -16.48 0.30
CA GLN A 238 -17.42 -16.08 -0.89
C GLN A 238 -17.07 -14.59 -0.91
N ALA A 239 -17.93 -13.70 -0.42
CA ALA A 239 -17.61 -12.28 -0.26
C ALA A 239 -16.59 -12.09 0.87
N ILE A 240 -16.66 -12.88 1.95
CA ILE A 240 -15.57 -12.99 2.93
C ILE A 240 -14.33 -13.44 2.20
N ILE A 241 -14.30 -14.56 1.47
CA ILE A 241 -13.11 -15.02 0.74
C ILE A 241 -12.59 -13.99 -0.26
N TRP A 242 -13.45 -13.23 -0.95
CA TRP A 242 -13.05 -12.20 -1.91
C TRP A 242 -12.54 -10.94 -1.23
N VAL A 243 -13.21 -10.45 -0.19
CA VAL A 243 -12.73 -9.34 0.63
C VAL A 243 -11.46 -9.76 1.35
N ASP A 244 -11.36 -11.00 1.82
CA ASP A 244 -10.19 -11.63 2.42
C ASP A 244 -9.03 -11.70 1.42
N LYS A 245 -9.28 -12.09 0.17
CA LYS A 245 -8.31 -12.04 -0.94
C LYS A 245 -7.97 -10.62 -1.39
N ALA A 246 -8.90 -9.68 -1.28
CA ALA A 246 -8.68 -8.27 -1.59
C ALA A 246 -7.95 -7.53 -0.46
N ARG A 247 -8.11 -7.98 0.80
CA ARG A 247 -7.49 -7.38 1.99
C ARG A 247 -5.96 -7.45 1.95
N PHE A 248 -5.40 -8.34 1.14
CA PHE A 248 -3.96 -8.38 0.87
C PHE A 248 -3.50 -7.22 0.00
N TRP A 249 -4.34 -6.80 -0.97
CA TRP A 249 -3.99 -5.75 -1.93
C TRP A 249 -4.09 -4.35 -1.34
N ILE A 250 -4.98 -4.11 -0.38
CA ILE A 250 -5.19 -2.76 0.16
C ILE A 250 -3.93 -2.23 0.88
N PRO A 251 -3.33 -2.95 1.85
CA PRO A 251 -2.13 -2.46 2.53
C PRO A 251 -0.94 -2.33 1.57
N THR A 252 -0.76 -3.28 0.65
CA THR A 252 0.35 -3.23 -0.31
C THR A 252 0.20 -2.08 -1.30
N SER A 253 -0.99 -1.92 -1.88
CA SER A 253 -1.29 -0.79 -2.78
C SER A 253 -1.12 0.54 -2.06
N LEU A 254 -1.55 0.62 -0.80
CA LEU A 254 -1.40 1.83 0.00
C LEU A 254 0.08 2.17 0.23
N LEU A 255 0.88 1.21 0.68
CA LEU A 255 2.31 1.41 0.92
C LEU A 255 3.02 1.82 -0.37
N SER A 256 2.78 1.13 -1.48
CA SER A 256 3.38 1.47 -2.78
C SER A 256 2.91 2.83 -3.31
N ALA A 257 1.61 3.12 -3.26
CA ALA A 257 1.09 4.39 -3.74
C ALA A 257 1.59 5.56 -2.89
N SER A 258 1.69 5.38 -1.56
CA SER A 258 2.12 6.43 -0.62
C SER A 258 3.54 6.94 -0.88
N MET A 259 4.35 6.21 -1.67
CA MET A 259 5.65 6.68 -2.15
C MET A 259 5.54 7.95 -3.01
N VAL A 260 4.43 8.15 -3.73
CA VAL A 260 4.22 9.34 -4.57
C VAL A 260 4.09 10.61 -3.72
N PRO A 261 3.11 10.74 -2.79
CA PRO A 261 3.03 11.92 -1.93
C PRO A 261 4.28 12.09 -1.06
N PHE A 262 4.87 10.99 -0.57
CA PHE A 262 6.13 11.02 0.16
C PHE A 262 7.25 11.69 -0.66
N ALA A 263 7.46 11.24 -1.90
CA ALA A 263 8.46 11.79 -2.79
C ALA A 263 8.12 13.21 -3.24
N SER A 264 6.86 13.56 -3.45
CA SER A 264 6.46 14.93 -3.77
C SER A 264 6.85 15.88 -2.65
N VAL A 265 6.63 15.49 -1.38
CA VAL A 265 7.07 16.29 -0.22
C VAL A 265 8.59 16.35 -0.16
N SER A 266 9.28 15.22 -0.31
CA SER A 266 10.75 15.16 -0.28
C SER A 266 11.40 16.03 -1.36
N LEU A 267 10.96 15.93 -2.62
CA LEU A 267 11.47 16.76 -3.72
C LEU A 267 11.19 18.24 -3.50
N SER A 268 10.02 18.57 -2.94
CA SER A 268 9.70 19.95 -2.57
C SER A 268 10.64 20.46 -1.49
N LEU A 269 10.87 19.69 -0.43
CA LEU A 269 11.86 20.02 0.62
C LEU A 269 13.27 20.17 0.03
N GLY A 270 13.65 19.29 -0.90
CA GLY A 270 14.92 19.35 -1.62
C GLY A 270 15.07 20.61 -2.48
N ALA A 271 14.01 21.05 -3.16
CA ALA A 271 14.01 22.26 -3.99
C ALA A 271 14.26 23.54 -3.18
N PHE A 272 13.92 23.55 -1.89
CA PHE A 272 14.17 24.68 -0.98
C PHE A 272 15.41 24.47 -0.08
N SER A 273 16.11 23.34 -0.18
CA SER A 273 17.23 23.00 0.72
C SER A 273 18.40 23.99 0.72
N TRP A 274 18.58 24.77 -0.35
CA TRP A 274 19.65 25.77 -0.49
C TRP A 274 19.35 27.09 0.24
N ILE A 275 18.09 27.32 0.63
CA ILE A 275 17.65 28.51 1.38
C ILE A 275 17.34 28.12 2.84
N VAL A 276 17.04 26.85 3.10
CA VAL A 276 16.71 26.32 4.43
C VAL A 276 17.99 25.95 5.19
N PRO A 277 18.18 26.36 6.46
CA PRO A 277 19.31 25.94 7.27
C PRO A 277 19.45 24.42 7.33
N ARG A 278 20.66 23.89 7.21
CA ARG A 278 20.93 22.43 7.15
C ARG A 278 20.29 21.65 8.31
N ASN A 279 20.29 22.21 9.51
CA ASN A 279 19.66 21.59 10.69
C ASN A 279 18.14 21.48 10.56
N LEU A 280 17.48 22.51 10.02
CA LEU A 280 16.04 22.48 9.79
C LEU A 280 15.69 21.51 8.66
N TRP A 281 16.46 21.49 7.58
CA TRP A 281 16.26 20.54 6.49
C TRP A 281 16.35 19.08 6.98
N ARG A 282 17.40 18.75 7.74
CA ARG A 282 17.60 17.42 8.33
C ARG A 282 16.48 17.05 9.29
N PHE A 283 16.05 17.99 10.14
CA PHE A 283 14.90 17.78 11.02
C PHE A 283 13.63 17.44 10.23
N LEU A 284 13.33 18.18 9.15
CA LEU A 284 12.16 17.95 8.31
C LEU A 284 12.25 16.61 7.56
N ASP A 285 13.42 16.25 7.03
CA ASP A 285 13.65 14.95 6.39
C ASP A 285 13.44 13.79 7.38
N ASN A 286 14.02 13.89 8.58
CA ASN A 286 13.84 12.90 9.63
C ASN A 286 12.37 12.75 10.08
N LYS A 287 11.61 13.86 10.12
CA LYS A 287 10.16 13.80 10.39
C LYS A 287 9.39 13.15 9.26
N LEU A 288 9.72 13.46 8.00
CA LEU A 288 9.08 12.85 6.83
C LEU A 288 9.35 11.34 6.79
N TYR A 289 10.60 10.93 6.98
CA TYR A 289 10.97 9.52 7.02
C TYR A 289 10.32 8.78 8.19
N SER A 290 10.37 9.35 9.40
CA SER A 290 9.70 8.76 10.57
C SER A 290 8.19 8.63 10.33
N ALA A 291 7.54 9.61 9.69
CA ALA A 291 6.13 9.51 9.34
C ALA A 291 5.87 8.34 8.37
N TYR A 292 6.72 8.15 7.36
CA TYR A 292 6.60 7.01 6.43
C TYR A 292 6.85 5.67 7.14
N MET A 293 7.88 5.57 7.99
CA MET A 293 8.15 4.36 8.77
C MET A 293 7.01 4.05 9.75
N ARG A 294 6.38 5.06 10.36
CA ARG A 294 5.19 4.89 11.21
C ARG A 294 3.94 4.48 10.44
N LEU A 295 3.77 4.94 9.20
CA LEU A 295 2.76 4.40 8.28
C LEU A 295 2.98 2.90 8.07
N THR A 296 4.22 2.45 7.85
CA THR A 296 4.50 1.01 7.72
C THR A 296 4.19 0.25 9.00
N LEU A 297 4.49 0.81 10.19
CA LEU A 297 4.16 0.19 11.48
C LEU A 297 2.65 0.10 11.73
N PHE A 298 1.85 1.07 11.25
CA PHE A 298 0.40 0.93 11.28
C PHE A 298 -0.04 -0.34 10.56
N VAL A 299 0.50 -0.59 9.37
CA VAL A 299 0.20 -1.79 8.57
C VAL A 299 0.74 -3.06 9.21
N PHE A 300 2.03 -3.10 9.55
CA PHE A 300 2.71 -4.31 10.01
C PHE A 300 2.45 -4.65 11.49
N GLU A 301 1.96 -3.73 12.31
CA GLU A 301 1.75 -3.98 13.75
C GLU A 301 0.30 -3.78 14.18
N SER A 302 -0.35 -2.71 13.71
CA SER A 302 -1.74 -2.40 14.08
C SER A 302 -2.74 -3.21 13.25
N VAL A 303 -2.62 -3.20 11.92
CA VAL A 303 -3.51 -3.93 11.01
C VAL A 303 -3.27 -5.44 11.07
N SER A 304 -2.00 -5.86 11.07
CA SER A 304 -1.64 -7.29 11.15
C SER A 304 -2.12 -7.95 12.44
N ASP A 305 -2.16 -7.17 13.52
CA ASP A 305 -2.38 -7.61 14.88
C ASP A 305 -1.43 -8.72 15.32
N VAL A 306 -0.16 -8.59 14.93
CA VAL A 306 0.92 -9.48 15.37
C VAL A 306 1.21 -9.29 16.85
N GLU A 307 1.45 -10.40 17.55
CA GLU A 307 1.97 -10.38 18.91
C GLU A 307 3.50 -10.32 18.88
N VAL A 308 4.09 -9.31 19.50
CA VAL A 308 5.55 -9.13 19.56
C VAL A 308 6.08 -9.70 20.88
N TYR A 309 7.09 -10.54 20.82
CA TYR A 309 7.78 -11.11 21.99
C TYR A 309 9.23 -10.66 21.96
N LEU A 310 9.71 -10.07 23.05
CA LEU A 310 11.07 -9.51 23.15
C LEU A 310 11.92 -10.34 24.11
N TYR A 311 13.20 -10.53 23.76
CA TYR A 311 14.16 -11.35 24.49
C TYR A 311 15.55 -10.69 24.52
N GLY A 312 16.36 -11.02 25.52
CA GLY A 312 17.73 -10.54 25.68
C GLY A 312 17.85 -9.08 26.15
N ASP A 313 18.83 -8.35 25.63
CA ASP A 313 19.32 -7.05 26.11
C ASP A 313 18.42 -5.85 25.73
N ILE A 314 17.12 -5.97 25.98
CA ILE A 314 16.12 -4.96 25.60
C ILE A 314 16.26 -3.67 26.42
N ASP A 315 16.68 -3.76 27.69
CA ASP A 315 16.94 -2.57 28.52
C ASP A 315 18.10 -1.73 27.96
N GLU A 316 19.17 -2.38 27.49
CA GLU A 316 20.29 -1.67 26.84
C GLU A 316 19.83 -0.99 25.55
N LEU A 317 19.06 -1.69 24.72
CA LEU A 317 18.49 -1.12 23.50
C LEU A 317 17.64 0.12 23.81
N LYS A 318 16.83 0.11 24.87
CA LYS A 318 15.95 1.23 25.26
C LYS A 318 16.68 2.36 26.00
N SER A 319 17.91 2.15 26.44
CA SER A 319 18.61 3.07 27.35
C SER A 319 18.99 4.40 26.69
N ARG A 320 19.40 4.38 25.41
CA ARG A 320 19.85 5.56 24.67
C ARG A 320 19.77 5.33 23.16
N LYS A 321 19.75 6.44 22.42
CA LYS A 321 19.94 6.42 20.96
C LYS A 321 21.43 6.32 20.67
N GLU A 322 21.80 5.38 19.81
CA GLU A 322 23.19 5.02 19.52
C GLU A 322 23.40 4.91 18.01
N SER A 323 24.64 5.11 17.59
CA SER A 323 25.14 4.75 16.26
C SER A 323 25.58 3.29 16.28
N VAL A 324 24.83 2.40 15.65
CA VAL A 324 25.11 0.95 15.69
C VAL A 324 24.97 0.30 14.32
N ILE A 325 25.69 -0.80 14.13
CA ILE A 325 25.36 -1.77 13.08
C ILE A 325 24.37 -2.77 13.68
N VAL A 326 23.28 -3.03 12.96
CA VAL A 326 22.30 -4.07 13.35
C VAL A 326 22.46 -5.24 12.40
N ILE A 327 22.76 -6.43 12.92
CA ILE A 327 22.81 -7.65 12.13
C ILE A 327 21.65 -8.56 12.50
N SER A 328 21.05 -9.24 11.53
CA SER A 328 20.02 -10.23 11.82
C SER A 328 20.04 -11.43 10.87
N ASN A 329 19.40 -12.52 11.29
CA ASN A 329 19.00 -13.57 10.35
C ASN A 329 17.96 -13.01 9.36
N HIS A 330 17.82 -13.68 8.21
CA HIS A 330 16.94 -13.27 7.13
C HIS A 330 16.06 -14.43 6.68
N GLN A 331 14.77 -14.39 6.97
CA GLN A 331 13.81 -15.45 6.63
C GLN A 331 12.65 -14.92 5.77
N SER A 332 12.27 -13.65 5.95
CA SER A 332 11.09 -13.07 5.30
C SER A 332 11.39 -11.74 4.61
N ASN A 333 10.53 -11.36 3.66
CA ASN A 333 10.48 -9.97 3.17
C ASN A 333 9.80 -9.00 4.17
N VAL A 334 9.43 -9.47 5.36
CA VAL A 334 8.90 -8.69 6.48
C VAL A 334 10.01 -8.28 7.46
N ASP A 335 11.17 -8.94 7.45
CA ASP A 335 12.20 -8.77 8.48
C ASP A 335 12.61 -7.30 8.72
N TRP A 336 12.67 -6.47 7.66
CA TRP A 336 12.97 -5.03 7.78
C TRP A 336 11.91 -4.28 8.60
N ALA A 337 10.64 -4.68 8.54
CA ALA A 337 9.57 -4.12 9.34
C ALA A 337 9.70 -4.55 10.80
N VAL A 338 10.21 -5.74 11.08
CA VAL A 338 10.53 -6.21 12.45
C VAL A 338 11.64 -5.36 13.06
N ILE A 339 12.68 -5.03 12.29
CA ILE A 339 13.71 -4.08 12.73
C ILE A 339 13.12 -2.69 12.99
N ASN A 340 12.17 -2.25 12.17
CA ASN A 340 11.42 -1.01 12.41
C ASN A 340 10.58 -1.06 13.69
N MET A 341 9.96 -2.21 14.01
CA MET A 341 9.24 -2.43 15.28
C MET A 341 10.17 -2.27 16.49
N LEU A 342 11.42 -2.76 16.40
CA LEU A 342 12.43 -2.55 17.44
C LEU A 342 12.85 -1.07 17.54
N ALA A 343 13.19 -0.43 16.43
CA ALA A 343 13.62 0.96 16.42
C ALA A 343 12.54 1.92 16.98
N ALA A 344 11.27 1.64 16.71
CA ALA A 344 10.15 2.39 17.25
C ALA A 344 10.04 2.33 18.78
N ARG A 345 10.61 1.28 19.38
CA ARG A 345 10.64 1.01 20.82
C ARG A 345 11.92 1.47 21.51
N GLN A 346 12.93 1.95 20.78
CA GLN A 346 14.21 2.37 21.37
C GLN A 346 14.07 3.58 22.31
N SER A 347 13.08 4.45 22.09
CA SER A 347 12.80 5.60 22.96
C SER A 347 11.30 5.92 22.95
N PRO A 348 10.79 6.71 23.91
CA PRO A 348 9.37 7.11 23.92
C PRO A 348 8.91 7.75 22.60
N ASP A 349 9.79 8.53 21.97
CA ASP A 349 9.56 9.18 20.68
C ASP A 349 9.92 8.32 19.46
N GLY A 350 10.50 7.14 19.68
CA GLY A 350 10.97 6.23 18.65
C GLY A 350 12.27 6.69 18.01
N PHE A 351 12.88 5.77 17.28
CA PHE A 351 14.14 5.99 16.57
C PHE A 351 14.06 5.57 15.10
N GLU A 352 12.85 5.52 14.54
CA GLU A 352 12.67 5.03 13.17
C GLU A 352 13.43 5.89 12.15
N TYR A 353 13.62 7.19 12.42
CA TYR A 353 14.39 8.10 11.57
C TYR A 353 15.88 7.76 11.45
N GLY A 354 16.45 7.02 12.39
CA GLY A 354 17.86 6.61 12.35
C GLY A 354 18.11 5.39 11.47
N LEU A 355 17.06 4.70 11.00
CA LEU A 355 17.20 3.45 10.26
C LEU A 355 17.79 3.65 8.86
N ARG A 356 18.83 2.89 8.56
CA ARG A 356 19.48 2.73 7.25
C ARG A 356 19.62 1.26 6.96
N PHE A 357 19.53 0.87 5.71
CA PHE A 357 19.67 -0.54 5.33
C PHE A 357 20.71 -0.71 4.23
N VAL A 358 21.46 -1.80 4.34
CA VAL A 358 22.20 -2.36 3.21
C VAL A 358 21.21 -3.15 2.35
N VAL A 359 20.94 -2.64 1.15
CA VAL A 359 19.91 -3.18 0.24
C VAL A 359 20.49 -3.58 -1.11
N LYS A 360 19.80 -4.47 -1.80
CA LYS A 360 20.18 -4.88 -3.17
C LYS A 360 20.15 -3.67 -4.10
N SER A 361 21.14 -3.56 -4.98
CA SER A 361 21.21 -2.46 -5.95
C SER A 361 19.90 -2.31 -6.72
N ALA A 362 19.25 -3.40 -7.16
CA ALA A 362 17.97 -3.37 -7.88
C ALA A 362 16.85 -2.54 -7.22
N ILE A 363 16.89 -2.29 -5.90
CA ILE A 363 15.93 -1.44 -5.20
C ILE A 363 15.97 0.02 -5.68
N HIS A 364 17.07 0.48 -6.30
CA HIS A 364 17.11 1.83 -6.88
C HIS A 364 16.15 2.04 -8.04
N PHE A 365 15.67 0.95 -8.67
CA PHE A 365 14.63 1.02 -9.70
C PHE A 365 13.21 1.19 -9.14
N VAL A 366 13.03 1.09 -7.81
CA VAL A 366 11.74 1.39 -7.18
C VAL A 366 11.46 2.89 -7.40
N PRO A 367 10.40 3.24 -8.16
CA PRO A 367 10.20 4.62 -8.57
C PRO A 367 10.14 5.57 -7.38
N LEU A 368 10.87 6.69 -7.49
CA LEU A 368 10.96 7.77 -6.48
C LEU A 368 11.68 7.34 -5.18
N PHE A 369 11.24 6.25 -4.55
CA PHE A 369 11.72 5.78 -3.26
C PHE A 369 13.18 5.31 -3.30
N GLY A 370 13.61 4.65 -4.39
CA GLY A 370 15.00 4.23 -4.56
C GLY A 370 15.99 5.41 -4.56
N TRP A 371 15.63 6.53 -5.17
CA TRP A 371 16.44 7.75 -5.07
C TRP A 371 16.45 8.32 -3.65
N TYR A 372 15.29 8.38 -3.01
CA TYR A 372 15.15 8.94 -1.67
C TYR A 372 16.01 8.19 -0.64
N ILE A 373 15.92 6.87 -0.58
CA ILE A 373 16.61 6.09 0.46
C ILE A 373 18.13 6.24 0.37
N PHE A 374 18.67 6.44 -0.83
CA PHE A 374 20.09 6.77 -1.02
C PHE A 374 20.44 8.10 -0.34
N GLN A 375 19.65 9.15 -0.60
CA GLN A 375 19.83 10.47 0.03
C GLN A 375 19.75 10.38 1.56
N HIS A 376 18.86 9.53 2.06
CA HIS A 376 18.69 9.34 3.49
C HIS A 376 19.89 8.61 4.12
N GLY A 377 20.68 7.83 3.35
CA GLY A 377 21.89 7.15 3.83
C GLY A 377 21.91 5.63 3.64
N TYR A 378 21.00 5.06 2.84
CA TYR A 378 21.00 3.63 2.55
C TYR A 378 22.19 3.26 1.66
N ILE A 379 22.59 1.99 1.73
CA ILE A 379 23.76 1.48 1.01
C ILE A 379 23.31 0.44 0.00
N TYR A 380 23.65 0.64 -1.27
CA TYR A 380 23.38 -0.30 -2.33
C TYR A 380 24.52 -1.30 -2.51
N VAL A 381 24.18 -2.59 -2.56
CA VAL A 381 25.14 -3.66 -2.84
C VAL A 381 24.72 -4.49 -4.05
N ARG A 382 25.69 -4.79 -4.92
CA ARG A 382 25.49 -5.64 -6.09
C ARG A 382 25.61 -7.12 -5.70
N ARG A 383 24.70 -7.96 -6.20
CA ARG A 383 24.74 -9.42 -5.98
C ARG A 383 25.66 -10.15 -6.94
N PHE A 384 25.80 -9.61 -8.16
CA PHE A 384 26.54 -10.19 -9.26
C PHE A 384 27.44 -9.11 -9.90
N GLY A 385 28.57 -9.53 -10.45
CA GLY A 385 29.58 -8.65 -11.03
C GLY A 385 30.67 -8.22 -10.03
N ALA A 386 31.59 -7.38 -10.50
CA ALA A 386 32.70 -6.89 -9.69
C ALA A 386 32.22 -6.08 -8.49
N PHE A 387 32.89 -6.24 -7.35
CA PHE A 387 32.69 -5.40 -6.18
C PHE A 387 33.17 -3.98 -6.51
N VAL A 388 32.28 -3.00 -6.37
CA VAL A 388 32.60 -1.59 -6.60
C VAL A 388 32.55 -0.87 -5.25
N PRO A 389 33.69 -0.55 -4.62
CA PRO A 389 33.72 0.01 -3.27
C PRO A 389 33.30 1.48 -3.21
N ASP A 390 33.56 2.29 -4.23
CA ASP A 390 33.38 3.75 -4.18
C ASP A 390 31.98 4.25 -3.79
N PRO A 391 30.86 3.65 -4.22
CA PRO A 391 29.53 4.06 -3.79
C PRO A 391 29.27 3.73 -2.31
N LEU A 392 29.82 2.61 -1.82
CA LEU A 392 29.69 2.20 -0.42
C LEU A 392 30.50 3.13 0.48
N LEU A 393 31.77 3.37 0.14
CA LEU A 393 32.67 4.26 0.89
C LEU A 393 32.09 5.68 1.00
N ARG A 394 31.46 6.19 -0.06
CA ARG A 394 30.77 7.49 -0.01
C ARG A 394 29.61 7.52 0.97
N GLN A 395 28.83 6.45 1.07
CA GLN A 395 27.75 6.38 2.07
C GLN A 395 28.29 6.21 3.49
N PHE A 396 29.36 5.45 3.68
CA PHE A 396 30.01 5.38 5.00
C PHE A 396 30.59 6.73 5.43
N GLU A 397 31.19 7.47 4.50
CA GLU A 397 31.65 8.83 4.75
C GLU A 397 30.50 9.77 5.09
N TYR A 398 29.37 9.65 4.41
CA TYR A 398 28.16 10.39 4.76
C TYR A 398 27.68 10.06 6.19
N LEU A 399 27.60 8.77 6.55
CA LEU A 399 27.17 8.35 7.89
C LEU A 399 28.13 8.78 9.00
N LYS A 400 29.46 8.78 8.75
CA LYS A 400 30.45 9.34 9.69
C LYS A 400 30.19 10.81 10.00
N ASN A 401 29.79 11.57 8.99
CA ASN A 401 29.66 13.02 9.07
C ASN A 401 28.21 13.52 9.29
N ILE A 402 27.22 12.62 9.43
CA ILE A 402 25.81 13.00 9.53
C ILE A 402 25.49 13.75 10.84
N GLY A 403 26.31 13.58 11.88
CA GLY A 403 26.19 14.29 13.15
C GLY A 403 24.90 13.97 13.91
N GLU A 404 24.35 12.77 13.74
CA GLU A 404 23.23 12.21 14.50
C GLU A 404 23.35 10.68 14.60
N PRO A 405 22.79 10.06 15.65
CA PRO A 405 22.80 8.60 15.77
C PRO A 405 22.07 7.92 14.61
N PHE A 406 22.54 6.73 14.21
CA PHE A 406 21.91 5.92 13.15
C PHE A 406 21.99 4.42 13.42
N TRP A 407 21.08 3.65 12.83
CA TRP A 407 21.15 2.19 12.77
C TRP A 407 21.43 1.76 11.34
N LEU A 408 22.59 1.15 11.08
CA LEU A 408 22.87 0.52 9.80
C LEU A 408 22.54 -0.97 9.87
N HIS A 409 21.40 -1.36 9.33
CA HIS A 409 20.97 -2.75 9.28
C HIS A 409 21.58 -3.52 8.10
N ILE A 410 22.08 -4.72 8.40
CA ILE A 410 22.69 -5.65 7.45
C ILE A 410 22.04 -7.02 7.64
N PHE A 411 21.73 -7.72 6.54
CA PHE A 411 21.45 -9.15 6.53
C PHE A 411 22.70 -9.91 6.05
N PRO A 412 23.60 -10.38 6.93
CA PRO A 412 24.83 -11.05 6.52
C PRO A 412 24.62 -12.26 5.61
N GLU A 413 23.51 -13.00 5.76
CA GLU A 413 23.15 -14.12 4.86
C GLU A 413 23.09 -13.70 3.37
N GLY A 414 22.80 -12.43 3.08
CA GLY A 414 22.71 -11.86 1.73
C GLY A 414 21.51 -12.34 0.90
N THR A 415 20.79 -13.34 1.39
CA THR A 415 19.53 -13.84 0.85
C THR A 415 18.71 -14.47 1.98
N ARG A 416 17.41 -14.65 1.76
CA ARG A 416 16.52 -15.27 2.73
C ARG A 416 16.77 -16.77 2.84
N PHE A 417 16.86 -17.29 4.05
CA PHE A 417 16.64 -18.68 4.36
C PHE A 417 15.17 -19.04 4.09
N ASN A 418 14.92 -19.84 3.05
CA ASN A 418 13.58 -20.28 2.69
C ASN A 418 13.62 -21.74 2.23
N LYS A 419 12.89 -22.63 2.92
CA LYS A 419 12.79 -24.06 2.61
C LYS A 419 12.19 -24.36 1.24
N GLU A 420 11.40 -23.45 0.66
CA GLU A 420 10.90 -23.56 -0.71
C GLU A 420 12.01 -23.41 -1.77
N LYS A 421 13.20 -22.96 -1.36
CA LYS A 421 14.38 -22.79 -2.23
C LYS A 421 15.55 -23.64 -1.71
N PRO A 422 15.42 -24.98 -1.71
CA PRO A 422 16.38 -25.89 -1.08
C PRO A 422 17.80 -25.72 -1.64
N LEU A 423 17.94 -25.43 -2.93
CA LEU A 423 19.24 -25.21 -3.59
C LEU A 423 20.07 -24.08 -2.94
N ILE A 424 19.43 -23.03 -2.41
CA ILE A 424 20.16 -21.93 -1.74
C ILE A 424 20.74 -22.43 -0.41
N ILE A 425 19.96 -23.23 0.32
CA ILE A 425 20.35 -23.80 1.60
C ILE A 425 21.47 -24.82 1.39
N GLU A 426 21.31 -25.73 0.43
CA GLU A 426 22.30 -26.75 0.09
C GLU A 426 23.64 -26.14 -0.32
N ASN A 427 23.64 -25.15 -1.23
CA ASN A 427 24.86 -24.43 -1.61
C ASN A 427 25.53 -23.74 -0.41
N SER A 428 24.74 -23.22 0.54
CA SER A 428 25.30 -22.62 1.76
C SER A 428 25.92 -23.67 2.68
N LYS A 429 25.41 -24.91 2.70
CA LYS A 429 25.96 -26.02 3.48
C LYS A 429 27.27 -26.50 2.90
N ILE A 430 27.30 -26.76 1.59
CA ILE A 430 28.52 -27.15 0.85
C ILE A 430 29.64 -26.13 1.10
N HIS A 431 29.34 -24.84 0.95
CA HIS A 431 30.32 -23.77 1.16
C HIS A 431 30.80 -23.65 2.62
N ALA A 432 29.98 -24.05 3.60
CA ALA A 432 30.40 -24.11 5.00
C ALA A 432 31.35 -25.32 5.23
N GLU A 433 31.02 -26.48 4.67
CA GLU A 433 31.84 -27.70 4.73
C GLU A 433 33.20 -27.51 4.06
N GLU A 434 33.24 -26.93 2.85
CA GLU A 434 34.48 -26.61 2.12
C GLU A 434 35.42 -25.71 2.92
N LYS A 435 34.87 -24.86 3.78
CA LYS A 435 35.64 -23.95 4.64
C LYS A 435 35.93 -24.51 6.03
N GLY A 436 35.51 -25.74 6.32
CA GLY A 436 35.65 -26.35 7.65
C GLY A 436 34.88 -25.60 8.75
N LEU A 437 33.81 -24.88 8.38
CA LEU A 437 32.96 -24.14 9.31
C LEU A 437 31.80 -25.02 9.78
N LYS A 438 31.27 -24.74 10.97
CA LYS A 438 30.06 -25.40 11.45
C LYS A 438 28.88 -25.09 10.52
N VAL A 439 28.22 -26.13 10.02
CA VAL A 439 27.11 -26.01 9.09
C VAL A 439 25.83 -25.62 9.84
N PRO A 440 25.23 -24.44 9.55
CA PRO A 440 23.96 -24.04 10.16
C PRO A 440 22.77 -24.82 9.57
N GLU A 441 21.74 -25.07 10.39
CA GLU A 441 20.54 -25.83 10.00
C GLU A 441 19.35 -24.92 9.65
N PHE A 442 19.20 -23.80 10.34
CA PHE A 442 18.06 -22.86 10.30
C PHE A 442 18.42 -21.45 9.84
N THR A 443 19.71 -21.18 9.59
CA THR A 443 20.22 -19.95 8.95
C THR A 443 21.16 -20.30 7.79
N LEU A 444 21.45 -19.33 6.92
CA LEU A 444 22.53 -19.44 5.94
C LEU A 444 23.87 -18.97 6.52
N LEU A 445 24.97 -19.42 5.91
CA LEU A 445 26.30 -18.97 6.28
C LEU A 445 26.46 -17.47 5.97
N PRO A 446 26.93 -16.64 6.91
CA PRO A 446 27.02 -15.21 6.70
C PRO A 446 28.10 -14.84 5.69
N ARG A 447 27.79 -13.87 4.83
CA ARG A 447 28.74 -13.16 3.98
C ARG A 447 29.33 -12.01 4.77
N THR A 448 30.64 -12.01 4.93
CA THR A 448 31.32 -11.11 5.85
C THR A 448 31.62 -9.73 5.24
N GLY A 449 31.68 -9.61 3.91
CA GLY A 449 32.23 -8.43 3.23
C GLY A 449 31.57 -7.09 3.60
N ALA A 450 30.24 -6.99 3.54
CA ALA A 450 29.53 -5.74 3.86
C ALA A 450 29.63 -5.37 5.34
N PHE A 451 29.57 -6.37 6.23
CA PHE A 451 29.71 -6.16 7.67
C PHE A 451 31.14 -5.74 8.05
N SER A 452 32.16 -6.45 7.55
CA SER A 452 33.57 -6.12 7.83
C SER A 452 33.91 -4.72 7.34
N LEU A 453 33.50 -4.34 6.13
CA LEU A 453 33.77 -3.01 5.60
C LEU A 453 33.01 -1.92 6.36
N ALA A 454 31.74 -2.15 6.71
CA ALA A 454 30.97 -1.18 7.51
C ALA A 454 31.59 -0.99 8.89
N LEU A 455 32.03 -2.06 9.54
CA LEU A 455 32.70 -2.00 10.83
C LEU A 455 34.02 -1.25 10.74
N GLU A 456 34.85 -1.56 9.73
CA GLU A 456 36.13 -0.88 9.47
C GLU A 456 35.94 0.64 9.28
N GLU A 457 35.03 1.03 8.39
CA GLU A 457 34.83 2.43 8.03
C GLU A 457 34.09 3.23 9.11
N LEU A 458 33.12 2.64 9.79
CA LEU A 458 32.27 3.36 10.75
C LEU A 458 32.75 3.24 12.20
N LYS A 459 33.77 2.41 12.50
CA LYS A 459 34.30 2.23 13.86
C LYS A 459 34.47 3.52 14.68
N PRO A 460 34.96 4.64 14.11
CA PRO A 460 35.17 5.87 14.89
C PRO A 460 33.89 6.50 15.45
N VAL A 461 32.72 6.17 14.90
CA VAL A 461 31.43 6.76 15.27
C VAL A 461 30.43 5.74 15.81
N LEU A 462 30.78 4.45 15.82
CA LEU A 462 29.90 3.38 16.30
C LEU A 462 30.02 3.23 17.82
N ASP A 463 28.87 3.13 18.49
CA ASP A 463 28.79 2.75 19.90
C ASP A 463 28.81 1.23 20.08
N GLY A 464 28.31 0.47 19.09
CA GLY A 464 28.22 -0.98 19.18
C GLY A 464 27.51 -1.68 18.03
N VAL A 465 27.17 -2.96 18.28
CA VAL A 465 26.41 -3.82 17.38
C VAL A 465 25.24 -4.45 18.11
N TYR A 466 24.06 -4.36 17.51
CA TYR A 466 22.90 -5.15 17.93
C TYR A 466 22.82 -6.41 17.07
N ASP A 467 22.90 -7.55 17.73
CA ASP A 467 22.74 -8.86 17.13
C ASP A 467 21.31 -9.36 17.34
N VAL A 468 20.51 -9.40 16.28
CA VAL A 468 19.06 -9.64 16.35
C VAL A 468 18.70 -10.99 15.74
N THR A 469 17.93 -11.82 16.46
CA THR A 469 17.38 -13.08 15.94
C THR A 469 15.87 -12.99 15.88
N ILE A 470 15.31 -13.21 14.69
CA ILE A 470 13.87 -13.11 14.40
C ILE A 470 13.33 -14.53 14.21
N GLY A 471 12.28 -14.87 14.96
CA GLY A 471 11.51 -16.09 14.81
C GLY A 471 10.03 -15.76 14.59
N TYR A 472 9.38 -16.45 13.66
CA TYR A 472 7.96 -16.27 13.36
C TYR A 472 7.15 -17.43 13.92
N GLY A 473 6.12 -17.18 14.74
CA GLY A 473 5.29 -18.24 15.31
C GLY A 473 4.66 -19.15 14.24
N GLN A 474 4.32 -18.60 13.07
CA GLN A 474 3.77 -19.35 11.94
C GLN A 474 4.72 -20.42 11.40
N THR A 475 6.04 -20.29 11.59
CA THR A 475 7.01 -21.30 11.14
C THR A 475 7.00 -22.55 12.00
N ARG A 476 6.23 -22.57 13.10
CA ARG A 476 6.10 -23.73 14.00
C ARG A 476 4.80 -24.50 13.80
N LEU A 477 3.91 -24.01 12.92
CA LEU A 477 2.70 -24.71 12.58
C LEU A 477 3.03 -25.99 11.80
N GLN A 478 2.28 -27.07 12.06
CA GLN A 478 2.56 -28.40 11.54
C GLN A 478 2.61 -28.45 10.00
N ASP A 479 1.75 -27.67 9.34
CA ASP A 479 1.63 -27.54 7.89
C ASP A 479 2.65 -26.56 7.27
N ARG A 480 3.38 -25.81 8.10
CA ARG A 480 4.25 -24.70 7.67
C ARG A 480 5.63 -24.67 8.34
N MET A 481 6.12 -25.82 8.78
CA MET A 481 7.34 -25.91 9.57
C MET A 481 8.56 -25.30 8.84
N GLY A 482 9.06 -24.16 9.33
CA GLY A 482 10.17 -23.40 8.76
C GLY A 482 9.82 -22.47 7.60
N LEU A 483 8.53 -22.23 7.33
CA LEU A 483 8.05 -21.34 6.25
C LEU A 483 7.61 -19.99 6.82
N ALA A 484 8.55 -19.04 6.83
CA ALA A 484 8.30 -17.69 7.33
C ALA A 484 7.24 -16.97 6.48
N PRO A 485 6.31 -16.21 7.09
CA PRO A 485 5.25 -15.55 6.37
C PRO A 485 5.82 -14.47 5.47
N ASN A 486 5.37 -14.39 4.22
CA ASN A 486 5.65 -13.23 3.37
C ASN A 486 4.84 -12.00 3.83
N MET A 487 5.12 -10.81 3.29
CA MET A 487 4.42 -9.56 3.65
C MET A 487 2.89 -9.66 3.58
N PHE A 488 2.34 -10.34 2.58
CA PHE A 488 0.88 -10.49 2.44
C PHE A 488 0.32 -11.38 3.54
N GLU A 489 0.94 -12.53 3.79
CA GLU A 489 0.55 -13.45 4.86
C GLU A 489 0.73 -12.85 6.25
N PHE A 490 1.74 -12.01 6.44
CA PHE A 490 1.99 -11.39 7.74
C PHE A 490 0.92 -10.37 8.08
N VAL A 491 0.61 -9.45 7.15
CA VAL A 491 -0.40 -8.41 7.37
C VAL A 491 -1.79 -9.02 7.41
N SER A 492 -2.11 -9.78 6.38
CA SER A 492 -3.49 -10.15 6.09
C SER A 492 -3.71 -11.66 6.20
N GLY A 493 -2.72 -12.49 6.51
CA GLY A 493 -2.94 -13.93 6.66
C GLY A 493 -3.59 -14.33 8.00
N SER A 494 -3.71 -15.64 8.21
CA SER A 494 -4.29 -16.22 9.42
C SER A 494 -3.66 -15.66 10.70
N HIS A 495 -4.49 -15.43 11.72
CA HIS A 495 -4.05 -15.03 13.06
C HIS A 495 -3.42 -16.18 13.85
N HIS A 496 -3.69 -17.42 13.45
CA HIS A 496 -3.12 -18.58 14.13
C HIS A 496 -1.60 -18.57 14.03
N GLY A 497 -0.93 -18.56 15.18
CA GLY A 497 0.54 -18.47 15.27
C GLY A 497 1.14 -17.13 14.81
N LYS A 498 0.34 -16.06 14.64
CA LYS A 498 0.84 -14.74 14.19
C LYS A 498 1.59 -14.01 15.32
N GLN A 499 2.79 -14.49 15.58
CA GLN A 499 3.69 -14.01 16.62
C GLN A 499 5.05 -13.72 15.98
N VAL A 500 5.72 -12.67 16.43
CA VAL A 500 7.12 -12.40 16.09
C VAL A 500 7.93 -12.37 17.37
N HIS A 501 8.94 -13.22 17.43
CA HIS A 501 9.88 -13.34 18.53
C HIS A 501 11.17 -12.67 18.10
N ILE A 502 11.66 -11.75 18.94
CA ILE A 502 12.80 -10.91 18.62
C ILE A 502 13.78 -10.97 19.78
N HIS A 503 14.88 -11.68 19.58
CA HIS A 503 15.97 -11.73 20.55
C HIS A 503 17.04 -10.72 20.16
N VAL A 504 17.45 -9.88 21.11
CA VAL A 504 18.46 -8.83 20.92
C VAL A 504 19.62 -9.11 21.85
N LYS A 505 20.84 -9.06 21.31
CA LYS A 505 22.07 -9.04 22.10
C LYS A 505 22.90 -7.82 21.74
N ARG A 506 23.41 -7.09 22.73
CA ARG A 506 24.18 -5.86 22.52
C ARG A 506 25.66 -6.10 22.80
N PHE A 507 26.50 -5.79 21.82
CA PHE A 507 27.96 -5.71 21.96
C PHE A 507 28.45 -4.28 21.83
N SER A 508 29.31 -3.82 22.73
CA SER A 508 30.07 -2.58 22.58
C SER A 508 31.03 -2.70 21.40
N VAL A 509 31.30 -1.59 20.70
CA VAL A 509 32.25 -1.59 19.57
C VAL A 509 33.64 -2.05 20.01
N SER A 510 34.01 -1.83 21.27
CA SER A 510 35.28 -2.24 21.87
C SER A 510 35.40 -3.75 22.06
N GLU A 511 34.28 -4.48 22.11
CA GLU A 511 34.25 -5.94 22.25
C GLU A 511 34.39 -6.66 20.91
N ILE A 512 34.30 -5.92 19.81
CA ILE A 512 34.36 -6.49 18.46
C ILE A 512 35.81 -6.46 17.97
N PRO A 513 36.33 -7.59 17.44
CA PRO A 513 37.69 -7.64 16.92
C PRO A 513 37.96 -6.57 15.85
N SER A 514 39.22 -6.17 15.73
CA SER A 514 39.66 -5.21 14.70
C SER A 514 40.21 -5.91 13.46
N GLU A 515 40.84 -7.07 13.64
CA GLU A 515 41.50 -7.80 12.56
C GLU A 515 40.49 -8.50 11.65
N LYS A 516 40.74 -8.44 10.35
CA LYS A 516 39.78 -8.86 9.32
C LYS A 516 39.33 -10.31 9.49
N GLU A 517 40.26 -11.24 9.75
CA GLU A 517 39.91 -12.65 9.94
C GLU A 517 39.16 -12.89 11.26
N ASP A 518 39.51 -12.18 12.32
CA ASP A 518 38.80 -12.29 13.61
C ASP A 518 37.39 -11.74 13.53
N VAL A 519 37.16 -10.66 12.78
CA VAL A 519 35.81 -10.13 12.48
C VAL A 519 34.99 -11.16 11.72
N LYS A 520 35.58 -11.85 10.73
CA LYS A 520 34.89 -12.93 10.02
C LYS A 520 34.53 -14.07 10.97
N LYS A 521 35.46 -14.47 11.83
CA LYS A 521 35.22 -15.53 12.82
C LYS A 521 34.12 -15.13 13.79
N TRP A 522 34.19 -13.93 14.36
CA TRP A 522 33.16 -13.38 15.25
C TRP A 522 31.78 -13.39 14.60
N LEU A 523 31.67 -12.97 13.33
CA LEU A 523 30.38 -12.99 12.63
C LEU A 523 29.88 -14.42 12.38
N ASN A 524 30.74 -15.37 12.05
CA ASN A 524 30.36 -16.77 11.93
C ASN A 524 29.88 -17.34 13.26
N ASP A 525 30.58 -17.05 14.37
CA ASP A 525 30.22 -17.49 15.71
C ASP A 525 28.85 -16.94 16.13
N ARG A 526 28.56 -15.67 15.80
CA ARG A 526 27.21 -15.10 15.99
C ARG A 526 26.15 -15.88 15.22
N PHE A 527 26.40 -16.27 13.97
CA PHE A 527 25.44 -17.06 13.20
C PHE A 527 25.27 -18.49 13.70
N VAL A 528 26.31 -19.09 14.29
CA VAL A 528 26.20 -20.37 15.01
C VAL A 528 25.29 -20.22 16.24
N GLU A 529 25.41 -19.12 16.98
CA GLU A 529 24.54 -18.81 18.13
C GLU A 529 23.09 -18.59 17.68
N LYS A 530 22.85 -17.84 16.59
CA LYS A 530 21.52 -17.65 15.98
C LYS A 530 20.88 -18.97 15.55
N ASP A 531 21.65 -19.84 14.93
CA ASP A 531 21.19 -21.16 14.51
C ASP A 531 20.70 -21.99 15.70
N GLY A 532 21.46 -21.95 16.80
CA GLY A 532 21.06 -22.54 18.09
C GLY A 532 19.76 -21.94 18.64
N LEU A 533 19.64 -20.61 18.67
CA LEU A 533 18.42 -19.93 19.10
C LEU A 533 17.21 -20.34 18.25
N MET A 534 17.39 -20.47 16.92
CA MET A 534 16.32 -20.93 16.03
C MET A 534 15.93 -22.38 16.29
N LYS A 535 16.91 -23.26 16.57
CA LYS A 535 16.65 -24.65 16.97
C LYS A 535 15.82 -24.73 18.26
N ASP A 536 16.20 -23.94 19.26
CA ASP A 536 15.48 -23.85 20.53
C ASP A 536 14.07 -23.26 20.33
N PHE A 537 13.93 -22.27 19.45
CA PHE A 537 12.63 -21.71 19.10
C PHE A 537 11.71 -22.74 18.45
N TYR A 538 12.19 -23.50 17.46
CA TYR A 538 11.40 -24.52 16.78
C TYR A 538 10.92 -25.61 17.75
N SER A 539 11.80 -26.05 18.66
CA SER A 539 11.46 -27.08 19.64
C SER A 539 10.56 -26.57 20.77
N SER A 540 10.90 -25.44 21.38
CA SER A 540 10.29 -25.04 22.66
C SER A 540 9.07 -24.12 22.53
N GLY A 541 9.08 -23.11 21.67
CA GLY A 541 8.19 -21.99 21.96
C GLY A 541 8.71 -20.62 21.58
N SER A 542 9.96 -20.44 21.95
CA SER A 542 10.47 -19.15 22.39
C SER A 542 11.99 -19.19 22.39
N PHE A 543 12.61 -18.02 22.32
CA PHE A 543 14.02 -17.89 22.64
C PHE A 543 14.24 -17.95 24.17
N PRO A 544 15.47 -18.24 24.63
CA PRO A 544 15.87 -18.01 26.03
C PRO A 544 15.75 -16.52 26.40
N GLU A 545 15.83 -16.23 27.71
CA GLU A 545 15.90 -14.85 28.24
C GLU A 545 14.70 -13.97 27.82
N ILE A 546 13.50 -14.46 28.09
CA ILE A 546 12.30 -13.68 27.79
C ILE A 546 12.23 -12.41 28.62
N TYR A 547 12.19 -11.29 27.94
CA TYR A 547 12.08 -9.97 28.55
C TYR A 547 10.62 -9.55 28.67
N GLU A 548 9.88 -9.56 27.56
CA GLU A 548 8.48 -9.12 27.52
C GLU A 548 7.65 -10.02 26.59
N LYS A 549 6.62 -10.65 27.16
CA LYS A 549 5.60 -11.39 26.39
C LYS A 549 4.55 -10.41 25.89
N LYS A 550 4.20 -10.49 24.60
CA LYS A 550 3.18 -9.62 23.98
C LYS A 550 3.46 -8.14 24.28
N SER A 551 4.66 -7.71 23.90
CA SER A 551 5.13 -6.34 24.09
C SER A 551 4.11 -5.33 23.62
N GLN A 552 3.98 -4.24 24.39
CA GLN A 552 3.06 -3.16 24.03
C GLN A 552 3.32 -2.70 22.60
N LYS A 553 2.23 -2.54 21.85
CA LYS A 553 2.33 -2.04 20.50
C LYS A 553 2.80 -0.60 20.48
N VAL A 554 3.42 -0.18 19.38
CA VAL A 554 3.68 1.25 19.15
C VAL A 554 2.34 2.00 19.28
N PRO A 555 2.26 3.09 20.07
CA PRO A 555 0.99 3.75 20.37
C PRO A 555 0.16 4.02 19.11
N PHE A 556 -1.11 3.57 19.10
CA PHE A 556 -1.95 3.59 17.91
C PHE A 556 -2.02 4.97 17.26
N LEU A 557 -2.18 6.05 18.04
CA LEU A 557 -2.24 7.42 17.50
C LEU A 557 -0.93 7.84 16.80
N ARG A 558 0.21 7.32 17.25
CA ARG A 558 1.54 7.64 16.69
C ARG A 558 1.72 7.07 15.29
N THR A 559 1.06 5.96 14.98
CA THR A 559 1.08 5.31 13.66
C THR A 559 -0.13 5.69 12.81
N ALA A 560 -1.30 5.87 13.43
CA ALA A 560 -2.55 6.25 12.77
C ALA A 560 -2.52 7.67 12.18
N ILE A 561 -1.89 8.65 12.86
CA ILE A 561 -1.80 10.03 12.34
C ILE A 561 -1.04 10.08 11.00
N PRO A 562 0.21 9.56 10.90
CA PRO A 562 0.89 9.47 9.61
C PRO A 562 0.10 8.66 8.58
N PHE A 563 -0.50 7.54 8.98
CA PHE A 563 -1.33 6.73 8.09
C PHE A 563 -2.46 7.56 7.46
N CYS A 564 -3.28 8.23 8.28
CA CYS A 564 -4.39 9.06 7.80
C CYS A 564 -3.88 10.24 6.95
N GLY A 565 -2.75 10.83 7.32
CA GLY A 565 -2.09 11.88 6.55
C GLY A 565 -1.71 11.42 5.14
N PHE A 566 -1.03 10.27 5.02
CA PHE A 566 -0.66 9.71 3.72
C PHE A 566 -1.86 9.28 2.89
N VAL A 567 -2.91 8.70 3.49
CA VAL A 567 -4.14 8.38 2.73
C VAL A 567 -4.83 9.65 2.24
N THR A 568 -4.87 10.70 3.06
CA THR A 568 -5.45 11.99 2.65
C THR A 568 -4.67 12.61 1.49
N LEU A 569 -3.33 12.60 1.58
CA LEU A 569 -2.47 13.08 0.49
C LEU A 569 -2.65 12.24 -0.78
N LEU A 570 -2.79 10.93 -0.67
CA LEU A 570 -3.09 10.05 -1.80
C LEU A 570 -4.42 10.37 -2.49
N ALA A 571 -5.43 10.78 -1.73
CA ALA A 571 -6.73 11.16 -2.27
C ALA A 571 -6.74 12.58 -2.86
N LEU A 572 -5.79 13.44 -2.49
CA LEU A 572 -5.75 14.86 -2.88
C LEU A 572 -5.82 15.12 -4.40
N PRO A 573 -5.15 14.34 -5.28
CA PRO A 573 -5.26 14.48 -6.74
C PRO A 573 -6.67 14.32 -7.32
N ILE A 574 -7.57 13.63 -6.60
CA ILE A 574 -8.98 13.46 -7.01
C ILE A 574 -9.68 14.81 -6.96
N PHE A 575 -9.43 15.58 -5.90
CA PHE A 575 -10.13 16.84 -5.63
C PHE A 575 -9.42 18.09 -6.16
N SER A 576 -8.10 18.03 -6.40
CA SER A 576 -7.30 19.18 -6.82
C SER A 576 -6.50 18.91 -8.09
N GLU A 577 -6.79 19.66 -9.15
CA GLU A 577 -6.04 19.60 -10.41
C GLU A 577 -4.57 19.99 -10.21
N LYS A 578 -4.28 20.97 -9.34
CA LYS A 578 -2.90 21.37 -9.01
C LYS A 578 -2.13 20.23 -8.34
N ALA A 579 -2.74 19.59 -7.33
CA ALA A 579 -2.13 18.45 -6.66
C ALA A 579 -1.90 17.28 -7.62
N ARG A 580 -2.89 17.02 -8.49
CA ARG A 580 -2.76 16.05 -9.58
C ARG A 580 -1.54 16.34 -10.43
N LYS A 581 -1.41 17.56 -10.99
CA LYS A 581 -0.23 17.95 -11.78
C LYS A 581 1.08 17.73 -11.03
N VAL A 582 1.18 18.11 -9.75
CA VAL A 582 2.38 17.88 -8.94
C VAL A 582 2.74 16.40 -8.84
N TYR A 583 1.76 15.53 -8.60
CA TYR A 583 2.01 14.09 -8.42
C TYR A 583 2.43 13.45 -9.75
N LEU A 584 1.85 13.91 -10.84
CA LEU A 584 2.21 13.45 -12.19
C LEU A 584 3.63 13.85 -12.55
N TRP A 585 4.01 15.10 -12.30
CA TRP A 585 5.39 15.56 -12.49
C TRP A 585 6.37 14.83 -11.58
N THR A 586 5.97 14.54 -10.34
CA THR A 586 6.76 13.71 -9.42
C THR A 586 6.99 12.33 -10.02
N MET A 587 5.95 11.62 -10.45
CA MET A 587 6.10 10.30 -11.08
C MET A 587 6.95 10.36 -12.35
N ALA A 588 6.75 11.38 -13.19
CA ALA A 588 7.51 11.60 -14.41
C ALA A 588 9.00 11.92 -14.14
N SER A 589 9.35 12.40 -12.95
CA SER A 589 10.75 12.65 -12.59
C SER A 589 11.51 11.36 -12.27
N SER A 590 10.83 10.23 -12.01
CA SER A 590 11.47 8.99 -11.55
C SER A 590 12.59 8.47 -12.47
N PRO A 591 12.43 8.40 -13.80
CA PRO A 591 13.51 7.95 -14.69
C PRO A 591 14.74 8.86 -14.62
N PHE A 592 14.55 10.17 -14.45
CA PHE A 592 15.65 11.13 -14.31
C PHE A 592 16.37 10.96 -12.97
N LEU A 593 15.65 10.68 -11.88
CA LEU A 593 16.25 10.39 -10.58
C LEU A 593 17.06 9.09 -10.60
N ILE A 594 16.58 8.06 -11.30
CA ILE A 594 17.31 6.80 -11.52
C ILE A 594 18.57 7.06 -12.37
N LEU A 595 18.45 7.82 -13.45
CA LEU A 595 19.59 8.21 -14.28
C LEU A 595 20.62 9.02 -13.47
N TRP A 596 20.17 9.92 -12.60
CA TRP A 596 21.04 10.71 -11.73
C TRP A 596 21.89 9.82 -10.81
N LEU A 597 21.29 8.77 -10.21
CA LEU A 597 22.03 7.81 -9.38
C LEU A 597 23.14 7.11 -10.18
N HIS A 598 22.87 6.74 -11.44
CA HIS A 598 23.87 6.11 -12.30
C HIS A 598 24.98 7.07 -12.71
N LEU A 599 24.63 8.30 -13.14
CA LEU A 599 25.60 9.32 -13.55
C LEU A 599 26.53 9.72 -12.39
N ARG A 600 26.01 9.74 -11.16
CA ARG A 600 26.80 9.99 -9.95
C ARG A 600 27.53 8.76 -9.42
N LYS A 601 27.41 7.59 -10.08
CA LYS A 601 27.97 6.30 -9.66
C LYS A 601 27.56 5.95 -8.22
N CYS A 602 26.28 6.09 -7.89
CA CYS A 602 25.73 5.80 -6.55
C CYS A 602 25.27 4.34 -6.39
N VAL A 603 25.14 3.58 -7.49
CA VAL A 603 24.54 2.23 -7.58
C VAL A 603 25.31 1.27 -8.48
#